data_AF-A0A924N616-F1
#
_entry.id   AF-A0A924N616-F1
#
_cell.length_a   1.000
_cell.length_b   1.000
_cell.length_c   1.000
_cell.angle_alpha   90.00
_cell.angle_beta   90.00
_cell.angle_gamma   90.00
#
_symmetry.space_group_name_H-M   'P 1'
#
loop_
_entity.id
_entity.type
_entity.pdbx_description
1 polymer ?
#
loop_
_entity_poly.entity_id
_entity_poly.type
_entity_poly.pdbx_seq_one_letter_code
_entity_poly.pdbx_strand_id
1 'polypeptide(L)'
;PSIMGQTSIFSRGFPPLIVNVQGAEASRLKVAADRALQAVKSVPGVADANSSDDGDIPQLDVHVDRQEAWRAGLGVGSVAATLQPLFSGKRATTWEDPQGYSHDVVVVFPDSLRSSSEDVSQLPVASTFTNAQSGLPSMVPLSQVADVRAGVGPQQIERRQLEQQVTIRAGVLPGYAMGAVAKNVQQAVNAIGLPPGYHTVFGGDVQSLEETKGYVLSALGLAVVFIYLILASLFGSFLQPLAIMLALPLSFIGVTLALLVTGGNINVMTMIGIIMLMGLVTKNGILLVDFANQLRADGQQRADALLAAGRIRLRPIIMTTVAMIFGMLPLALAIGAGAEARAPMARAVIGGLITSTLLTLFVVPVMYTYLDDLGRWAVSKLTSPDRASHGVLPEPAIGD
;
A
#
# COMPACT_ATOMS: atom_id res chain seq x y z
N PRO A 1 -22.96 -7.29 8.67
CA PRO A 1 -22.00 -8.25 8.08
C PRO A 1 -20.57 -7.71 8.23
N SER A 2 -19.88 -8.10 9.28
CA SER A 2 -18.46 -7.79 9.47
C SER A 2 -17.68 -8.32 8.28
N ILE A 3 -17.15 -7.43 7.45
CA ILE A 3 -16.36 -7.82 6.29
C ILE A 3 -15.06 -8.40 6.85
N MET A 4 -14.88 -9.73 6.71
CA MET A 4 -13.59 -10.39 6.86
C MET A 4 -12.58 -9.53 6.11
N GLY A 5 -11.64 -8.95 6.87
CA GLY A 5 -10.75 -7.90 6.39
C GLY A 5 -10.15 -8.28 5.05
N GLN A 6 -10.30 -7.41 4.05
CA GLN A 6 -9.52 -7.50 2.84
C GLN A 6 -8.05 -7.53 3.27
N THR A 7 -7.41 -8.67 3.12
CA THR A 7 -6.00 -8.88 3.39
C THR A 7 -5.22 -8.09 2.37
N SER A 8 -4.85 -6.88 2.77
CA SER A 8 -3.90 -6.08 2.02
C SER A 8 -2.50 -6.67 2.15
N ILE A 9 -1.73 -6.57 1.07
CA ILE A 9 -0.33 -6.98 1.02
C ILE A 9 0.52 -6.18 2.00
N PHE A 10 0.13 -4.92 2.27
CA PHE A 10 0.84 -4.01 3.15
C PHE A 10 0.33 -4.07 4.60
N SER A 11 -0.95 -4.42 4.79
CA SER A 11 -1.58 -4.47 6.10
C SER A 11 -2.13 -5.87 6.41
N ARG A 12 -1.40 -6.62 7.24
CA ARG A 12 -1.93 -7.85 7.87
C ARG A 12 -2.85 -7.46 9.02
N GLY A 13 -4.14 -7.30 8.72
CA GLY A 13 -5.19 -7.19 9.74
C GLY A 13 -5.67 -5.77 10.08
N PHE A 14 -5.08 -4.71 9.53
CA PHE A 14 -5.63 -3.35 9.63
C PHE A 14 -6.33 -2.92 8.34
N PRO A 15 -7.40 -2.11 8.43
CA PRO A 15 -8.07 -1.58 7.25
C PRO A 15 -7.13 -0.78 6.33
N PRO A 16 -7.31 -0.84 5.01
CA PRO A 16 -6.40 -0.25 4.02
C PRO A 16 -6.35 1.28 4.05
N LEU A 17 -7.40 1.94 4.54
CA LEU A 17 -7.49 3.40 4.62
C LEU A 17 -7.30 3.86 6.07
N ILE A 18 -6.30 4.72 6.27
CA ILE A 18 -5.97 5.29 7.58
C ILE A 18 -5.92 6.81 7.46
N VAL A 19 -6.66 7.50 8.32
CA VAL A 19 -6.63 8.96 8.46
C VAL A 19 -6.22 9.28 9.89
N ASN A 20 -5.05 9.86 10.08
CA ASN A 20 -4.58 10.31 11.38
C ASN A 20 -4.95 11.78 11.55
N VAL A 21 -5.73 12.11 12.57
CA VAL A 21 -5.96 13.49 12.98
C VAL A 21 -4.95 13.84 14.06
N GLN A 22 -4.17 14.90 13.87
CA GLN A 22 -3.08 15.29 14.76
C GLN A 22 -3.34 16.68 15.35
N GLY A 23 -2.93 16.87 16.61
CA GLY A 23 -3.01 18.16 17.30
C GLY A 23 -2.59 18.10 18.77
N ALA A 24 -2.35 19.26 19.38
CA ALA A 24 -1.72 19.36 20.70
C ALA A 24 -2.68 19.14 21.87
N GLU A 25 -3.93 19.59 21.78
CA GLU A 25 -4.89 19.54 22.90
C GLU A 25 -5.87 18.38 22.72
N ALA A 26 -5.86 17.43 23.68
CA ALA A 26 -6.61 16.17 23.61
C ALA A 26 -8.14 16.37 23.48
N SER A 27 -8.72 17.32 24.23
CA SER A 27 -10.16 17.56 24.22
C SER A 27 -10.66 18.07 22.87
N ARG A 28 -9.90 18.97 22.24
CA ARG A 28 -10.21 19.47 20.88
C ARG A 28 -9.86 18.44 19.81
N LEU A 29 -8.85 17.60 20.04
CA LEU A 29 -8.47 16.51 19.16
C LEU A 29 -9.61 15.51 18.98
N LYS A 30 -10.27 15.13 20.08
CA LYS A 30 -11.45 14.24 20.05
C LYS A 30 -12.58 14.83 19.19
N VAL A 31 -12.94 16.10 19.42
CA VAL A 31 -13.98 16.79 18.62
C VAL A 31 -13.60 16.88 17.13
N ALA A 32 -12.33 17.16 16.84
CA ALA A 32 -11.83 17.19 15.47
C ALA A 32 -11.86 15.81 14.80
N ALA A 33 -11.48 14.76 15.55
CA ALA A 33 -11.49 13.39 15.09
C ALA A 33 -12.92 12.86 14.86
N ASP A 34 -13.87 13.20 15.72
CA ASP A 34 -15.27 12.82 15.57
C ASP A 34 -15.89 13.44 14.30
N ARG A 35 -15.59 14.71 14.02
CA ARG A 35 -16.00 15.36 12.77
C ARG A 35 -15.37 14.68 11.56
N ALA A 36 -14.07 14.40 11.61
CA ALA A 36 -13.38 13.67 10.54
C ALA A 36 -13.97 12.27 10.34
N LEU A 37 -14.29 11.55 11.42
CA LEU A 37 -14.92 10.24 11.37
C LEU A 37 -16.30 10.28 10.70
N GLN A 38 -17.12 11.28 11.03
CA GLN A 38 -18.43 11.47 10.39
C GLN A 38 -18.29 11.75 8.88
N ALA A 39 -17.32 12.58 8.49
CA ALA A 39 -17.07 12.82 7.08
C ALA A 39 -16.56 11.57 6.36
N VAL A 40 -15.66 10.79 6.96
CA VAL A 40 -15.20 9.51 6.42
C VAL A 40 -16.37 8.54 6.23
N LYS A 41 -17.27 8.44 7.23
CA LYS A 41 -18.48 7.61 7.16
C LYS A 41 -19.46 8.05 6.07
N SER A 42 -19.48 9.33 5.70
CA SER A 42 -20.37 9.85 4.66
C SER A 42 -19.93 9.52 3.23
N VAL A 43 -18.69 9.06 3.03
CA VAL A 43 -18.15 8.80 1.70
C VAL A 43 -18.63 7.44 1.16
N PRO A 44 -19.24 7.41 -0.05
CA PRO A 44 -19.61 6.15 -0.69
C PRO A 44 -18.40 5.25 -0.93
N GLY A 45 -18.53 3.96 -0.57
CA GLY A 45 -17.47 2.97 -0.75
C GLY A 45 -16.62 2.73 0.50
N VAL A 46 -16.82 3.49 1.59
CA VAL A 46 -16.17 3.24 2.87
C VAL A 46 -16.91 2.14 3.64
N ALA A 47 -16.16 1.21 4.23
CA ALA A 47 -16.69 0.14 5.09
C ALA A 47 -16.15 0.28 6.52
N ASP A 48 -17.01 0.06 7.52
CA ASP A 48 -16.62 -0.11 8.94
C ASP A 48 -15.62 0.93 9.46
N ALA A 49 -15.86 2.22 9.21
CA ALA A 49 -15.00 3.29 9.71
C ALA A 49 -15.10 3.43 11.24
N ASN A 50 -13.96 3.31 11.92
CA ASN A 50 -13.84 3.43 13.38
C ASN A 50 -12.70 4.38 13.78
N SER A 51 -12.73 4.82 15.04
CA SER A 51 -11.71 5.69 15.64
C SER A 51 -10.92 4.91 16.71
N SER A 52 -9.64 5.22 16.87
CA SER A 52 -8.83 4.71 17.99
C SER A 52 -9.27 5.27 19.35
N ASP A 53 -9.99 6.39 19.34
CA ASP A 53 -10.55 7.05 20.53
C ASP A 53 -12.05 6.73 20.69
N ASP A 54 -12.53 5.66 20.03
CA ASP A 54 -13.93 5.23 20.12
C ASP A 54 -14.18 4.52 21.45
N GLY A 55 -14.91 5.20 22.33
CA GLY A 55 -15.29 4.72 23.65
C GLY A 55 -14.47 5.33 24.77
N ASP A 56 -15.18 5.89 25.73
CA ASP A 56 -14.59 6.38 26.98
C ASP A 56 -14.44 5.23 27.97
N ILE A 57 -13.24 5.03 28.52
CA ILE A 57 -13.07 4.08 29.63
C ILE A 57 -13.51 4.79 30.90
N PRO A 58 -14.50 4.26 31.63
CA PRO A 58 -14.82 4.75 32.96
C PRO A 58 -13.58 4.64 33.86
N GLN A 59 -13.13 5.76 34.40
CA GLN A 59 -12.03 5.81 35.34
C GLN A 59 -12.49 6.45 36.65
N LEU A 60 -11.79 6.13 37.74
CA LEU A 60 -11.98 6.78 39.03
C LEU A 60 -10.76 7.66 39.31
N ASP A 61 -10.98 8.97 39.30
CA ASP A 61 -9.95 9.96 39.57
C ASP A 61 -9.96 10.29 41.07
N VAL A 62 -8.88 9.91 41.77
CA VAL A 62 -8.71 10.18 43.20
C VAL A 62 -7.82 11.41 43.38
N HIS A 63 -8.44 12.55 43.70
CA HIS A 63 -7.72 13.80 43.96
C HIS A 63 -7.43 13.95 45.45
N VAL A 64 -6.21 13.63 45.87
CA VAL A 64 -5.79 13.72 47.27
C VAL A 64 -5.59 15.18 47.67
N ASP A 65 -6.35 15.64 48.66
CA ASP A 65 -6.10 16.92 49.31
C ASP A 65 -4.88 16.77 50.23
N ARG A 66 -3.77 17.38 49.82
CA ARG A 66 -2.50 17.26 50.55
C ARG A 66 -2.58 17.86 51.95
N GLN A 67 -3.41 18.87 52.20
CA GLN A 67 -3.52 19.51 53.50
C GLN A 67 -4.32 18.65 54.48
N GLU A 68 -5.46 18.11 54.04
CA GLU A 68 -6.27 17.21 54.86
C GLU A 68 -5.57 15.87 55.09
N ALA A 69 -4.93 15.31 54.05
CA ALA A 69 -4.10 14.12 54.22
C ALA A 69 -3.00 14.32 55.26
N TRP A 70 -2.29 15.47 55.23
CA TRP A 70 -1.26 15.76 56.22
C TRP A 70 -1.80 15.90 57.64
N ARG A 71 -2.93 16.58 57.83
CA ARG A 71 -3.62 16.71 59.13
C ARG A 71 -4.09 15.36 59.66
N ALA A 72 -4.41 14.43 58.77
CA ALA A 72 -4.78 13.07 59.11
C ALA A 72 -3.57 12.14 59.28
N GLY A 73 -2.33 12.62 59.19
CA GLY A 73 -1.11 11.80 59.34
C GLY A 73 -0.87 10.86 58.15
N LEU A 74 -1.35 11.23 56.97
CA LEU A 74 -1.28 10.46 55.73
C LEU A 74 -0.39 11.15 54.69
N GLY A 75 0.42 10.36 53.99
CA GLY A 75 1.18 10.81 52.82
C GLY A 75 0.51 10.36 51.51
N VAL A 76 0.75 11.08 50.41
CA VAL A 76 0.21 10.68 49.09
C VAL A 76 0.65 9.25 48.71
N GLY A 77 1.87 8.86 49.06
CA GLY A 77 2.37 7.51 48.83
C GLY A 77 1.66 6.42 49.65
N SER A 78 1.23 6.70 50.89
CA SER A 78 0.50 5.74 51.71
C SER A 78 -0.93 5.55 51.18
N VAL A 79 -1.58 6.65 50.77
CA VAL A 79 -2.89 6.59 50.10
C VAL A 79 -2.81 5.78 48.80
N ALA A 80 -1.80 6.03 47.96
CA ALA A 80 -1.59 5.27 46.72
C ALA A 80 -1.32 3.77 46.99
N ALA A 81 -0.52 3.44 48.00
CA ALA A 81 -0.22 2.06 48.36
C ALA A 81 -1.44 1.28 48.88
N THR A 82 -2.38 1.97 49.54
CA THR A 82 -3.67 1.38 49.95
C THR A 82 -4.61 1.15 48.77
N LEU A 83 -4.59 2.03 47.76
CA LEU A 83 -5.44 1.94 46.57
C LEU A 83 -4.91 0.99 45.49
N GLN A 84 -3.59 0.79 45.37
CA GLN A 84 -3.00 -0.05 44.32
C GLN A 84 -3.58 -1.48 44.26
N PRO A 85 -3.78 -2.22 45.37
CA PRO A 85 -4.36 -3.56 45.34
C PRO A 85 -5.83 -3.61 44.94
N LEU A 86 -6.56 -2.47 45.00
CA LEU A 86 -7.97 -2.38 44.60
C LEU A 86 -8.13 -2.49 43.08
N PHE A 87 -7.20 -1.90 42.34
CA PHE A 87 -7.27 -1.80 40.87
C PHE A 87 -6.37 -2.81 40.17
N SER A 88 -5.10 -2.90 40.56
CA SER A 88 -4.11 -3.76 39.88
C SER A 88 -3.82 -5.06 40.62
N GLY A 89 -4.37 -5.23 41.82
CA GLY A 89 -3.94 -6.28 42.74
C GLY A 89 -2.51 -6.06 43.25
N LYS A 90 -2.12 -6.85 44.25
CA LYS A 90 -0.74 -6.88 44.75
C LYS A 90 -0.26 -8.31 44.73
N ARG A 91 0.79 -8.59 43.94
CA ARG A 91 1.47 -9.89 43.98
C ARG A 91 2.02 -10.11 45.40
N ALA A 92 1.51 -11.11 46.09
CA ALA A 92 1.92 -11.46 47.45
C ALA A 92 3.06 -12.48 47.43
N THR A 93 2.96 -13.48 46.55
CA THR A 93 3.99 -14.50 46.34
C THR A 93 3.84 -15.13 44.96
N THR A 94 4.73 -16.04 44.63
CA THR A 94 4.66 -16.91 43.46
C THR A 94 4.63 -18.35 43.97
N TRP A 95 3.80 -19.19 43.37
CA TRP A 95 3.61 -20.60 43.72
C TRP A 95 3.92 -21.48 42.51
N GLU A 96 4.81 -22.45 42.69
CA GLU A 96 5.14 -23.42 41.64
C GLU A 96 4.25 -24.65 41.79
N ASP A 97 3.58 -25.04 40.72
CA ASP A 97 2.74 -26.23 40.71
C ASP A 97 3.58 -27.52 40.57
N PRO A 98 2.99 -28.70 40.82
CA PRO A 98 3.71 -29.98 40.69
C PRO A 98 4.19 -30.31 39.27
N GLN A 99 3.77 -29.55 38.25
CA GLN A 99 4.20 -29.70 36.86
C GLN A 99 5.37 -28.76 36.51
N GLY A 100 5.81 -27.92 37.46
CA GLY A 100 6.92 -26.97 37.31
C GLY A 100 6.50 -25.62 36.70
N TYR A 101 5.20 -25.31 36.63
CA TYR A 101 4.74 -23.99 36.19
C TYR A 101 4.61 -23.05 37.39
N SER A 102 5.07 -21.82 37.18
CA SER A 102 5.09 -20.76 38.19
C SER A 102 3.85 -19.86 38.05
N HIS A 103 3.05 -19.77 39.11
CA HIS A 103 1.80 -19.01 39.16
C HIS A 103 1.91 -17.85 40.15
N ASP A 104 1.45 -16.67 39.75
CA ASP A 104 1.41 -15.51 40.63
C ASP A 104 0.20 -15.56 41.58
N VAL A 105 0.45 -15.43 42.88
CA VAL A 105 -0.60 -15.27 43.90
C VAL A 105 -0.81 -13.78 44.14
N VAL A 106 -1.94 -13.27 43.67
CA VAL A 106 -2.29 -11.84 43.74
C VAL A 106 -3.40 -11.61 44.76
N VAL A 107 -3.19 -10.67 45.67
CA VAL A 107 -4.20 -10.19 46.62
C VAL A 107 -4.94 -9.03 45.99
N VAL A 108 -6.26 -9.14 45.89
CA VAL A 108 -7.15 -8.13 45.34
C VAL A 108 -8.31 -7.93 46.33
N PHE A 109 -8.81 -6.71 46.42
CA PHE A 109 -10.04 -6.45 47.17
C PHE A 109 -11.26 -7.04 46.46
N PRO A 110 -12.34 -7.40 47.20
CA PRO A 110 -13.60 -7.83 46.59
C PRO A 110 -14.16 -6.81 45.60
N ASP A 111 -14.79 -7.30 44.51
CA ASP A 111 -15.37 -6.45 43.45
C ASP A 111 -16.42 -5.46 43.97
N SER A 112 -17.11 -5.80 45.07
CA SER A 112 -18.10 -4.94 45.72
C SER A 112 -17.54 -3.64 46.27
N LEU A 113 -16.23 -3.54 46.51
CA LEU A 113 -15.57 -2.35 47.05
C LEU A 113 -15.05 -1.40 45.96
N ARG A 114 -15.27 -1.71 44.69
CA ARG A 114 -14.81 -0.92 43.53
C ARG A 114 -15.89 -0.69 42.48
N SER A 115 -17.16 -0.90 42.84
CA SER A 115 -18.28 -0.84 41.91
C SER A 115 -18.77 0.58 41.65
N SER A 116 -18.60 1.48 42.64
CA SER A 116 -18.96 2.88 42.56
C SER A 116 -17.88 3.79 43.18
N SER A 117 -17.92 5.08 42.85
CA SER A 117 -17.04 6.08 43.48
C SER A 117 -17.26 6.18 45.00
N GLU A 118 -18.47 5.90 45.46
CA GLU A 118 -18.84 5.93 46.87
C GLU A 118 -18.20 4.76 47.65
N ASP A 119 -18.14 3.58 47.04
CA ASP A 119 -17.47 2.42 47.67
C ASP A 119 -15.98 2.72 47.92
N VAL A 120 -15.34 3.38 46.95
CA VAL A 120 -13.93 3.77 47.04
C VAL A 120 -13.72 4.92 48.02
N SER A 121 -14.66 5.87 48.13
CA SER A 121 -14.57 7.01 49.05
C SER A 121 -14.67 6.59 50.53
N GLN A 122 -15.30 5.46 50.81
CA GLN A 122 -15.43 4.93 52.17
C GLN A 122 -14.26 4.01 52.58
N LEU A 123 -13.29 3.76 51.69
CA LEU A 123 -12.18 2.88 52.00
C LEU A 123 -11.32 3.43 53.14
N PRO A 124 -11.04 2.62 54.18
CA PRO A 124 -10.24 3.05 55.30
C PRO A 124 -8.74 3.04 54.94
N VAL A 125 -8.09 4.18 55.11
CA VAL A 125 -6.64 4.34 54.93
C VAL A 125 -5.97 4.44 56.30
N ALA A 126 -4.93 3.64 56.52
CA ALA A 126 -4.21 3.62 57.79
C ALA A 126 -3.31 4.85 57.94
N SER A 127 -3.60 5.69 58.93
CA SER A 127 -2.80 6.84 59.32
C SER A 127 -1.52 6.42 60.04
N THR A 128 -0.50 7.27 59.99
CA THR A 128 0.69 7.16 60.86
C THR A 128 0.39 7.50 62.33
N PHE A 129 -0.73 8.18 62.60
CA PHE A 129 -1.18 8.42 63.96
C PHE A 129 -1.81 7.17 64.55
N THR A 130 -1.53 6.93 65.82
CA THR A 130 -2.11 5.80 66.56
C THR A 130 -3.31 6.26 67.36
N ASN A 131 -4.34 5.42 67.39
CA ASN A 131 -5.48 5.62 68.25
C ASN A 131 -5.04 5.38 69.71
N ALA A 132 -5.25 6.39 70.56
CA ALA A 132 -4.81 6.38 71.96
C ALA A 132 -5.45 5.26 72.80
N GLN A 133 -6.59 4.71 72.37
CA GLN A 133 -7.32 3.66 73.06
C GLN A 133 -6.93 2.24 72.61
N SER A 134 -6.48 2.05 71.37
CA SER A 134 -6.21 0.71 70.81
C SER A 134 -4.73 0.45 70.49
N GLY A 135 -3.89 1.49 70.45
CA GLY A 135 -2.48 1.37 70.04
C GLY A 135 -2.28 1.02 68.56
N LEU A 136 -3.37 0.90 67.80
CA LEU A 136 -3.37 0.61 66.37
C LEU A 136 -3.36 1.90 65.54
N PRO A 137 -2.93 1.85 64.27
CA PRO A 137 -3.08 2.95 63.33
C PRO A 137 -4.52 3.46 63.26
N SER A 138 -4.71 4.77 63.30
CA SER A 138 -6.02 5.40 63.12
C SER A 138 -6.47 5.20 61.67
N MET A 139 -7.64 4.60 61.46
CA MET A 139 -8.20 4.41 60.14
C MET A 139 -9.02 5.64 59.76
N VAL A 140 -8.65 6.27 58.65
CA VAL A 140 -9.31 7.47 58.13
C VAL A 140 -9.96 7.11 56.80
N PRO A 141 -11.28 7.32 56.62
CA PRO A 141 -11.93 7.04 55.35
C PRO A 141 -11.36 7.95 54.26
N LEU A 142 -11.22 7.42 53.04
CA LEU A 142 -10.59 8.12 51.92
C LEU A 142 -11.27 9.47 51.62
N SER A 143 -12.60 9.56 51.78
CA SER A 143 -13.41 10.76 51.60
C SER A 143 -12.99 11.96 52.47
N GLN A 144 -12.31 11.73 53.59
CA GLN A 144 -11.81 12.82 54.45
C GLN A 144 -10.52 13.44 53.91
N VAL A 145 -9.80 12.75 53.02
CA VAL A 145 -8.45 13.15 52.57
C VAL A 145 -8.30 13.18 51.05
N ALA A 146 -9.29 12.70 50.32
CA ALA A 146 -9.31 12.71 48.87
C ALA A 146 -10.74 12.81 48.32
N ASP A 147 -10.88 13.52 47.21
CA ASP A 147 -12.11 13.59 46.42
C ASP A 147 -12.05 12.52 45.32
N VAL A 148 -12.98 11.57 45.36
CA VAL A 148 -13.07 10.47 44.41
C VAL A 148 -14.16 10.79 43.40
N ARG A 149 -13.77 11.06 42.15
CA ARG A 149 -14.70 11.40 41.08
C ARG A 149 -14.73 10.31 40.03
N ALA A 150 -15.93 9.95 39.59
CA ALA A 150 -16.10 9.20 38.36
C ALA A 150 -15.73 10.11 37.18
N GLY A 151 -14.79 9.65 36.38
CA GLY A 151 -14.27 10.33 35.19
C GLY A 151 -14.30 9.40 33.99
N VAL A 152 -13.85 9.95 32.87
CA VAL A 152 -13.64 9.20 31.64
C VAL A 152 -12.24 9.49 31.13
N GLY A 153 -11.52 8.43 30.77
CA GLY A 153 -10.17 8.51 30.22
C GLY A 153 -10.11 8.00 28.78
N PRO A 154 -9.11 8.45 28.00
CA PRO A 154 -8.86 7.89 26.68
C PRO A 154 -8.43 6.42 26.80
N GLN A 155 -8.88 5.55 25.89
CA GLN A 155 -8.46 4.14 25.92
C GLN A 155 -6.97 3.98 25.66
N GLN A 156 -6.45 4.79 24.74
CA GLN A 156 -5.07 4.75 24.29
C GLN A 156 -4.67 6.15 23.82
N ILE A 157 -3.47 6.57 24.23
CA ILE A 157 -2.85 7.79 23.71
C ILE A 157 -1.89 7.38 22.61
N GLU A 158 -2.29 7.57 21.35
CA GLU A 158 -1.40 7.37 20.21
C GLU A 158 -0.61 8.65 19.90
N ARG A 159 0.67 8.49 19.55
CA ARG A 159 1.53 9.60 19.14
C ARG A 159 2.30 9.23 17.88
N ARG A 160 2.47 10.20 16.99
CA ARG A 160 3.31 10.08 15.79
C ARG A 160 4.07 11.37 15.61
N GLN A 161 5.39 11.28 15.40
CA GLN A 161 6.26 12.45 15.29
C GLN A 161 6.15 13.42 16.49
N LEU A 162 6.02 12.85 17.70
CA LEU A 162 5.87 13.57 18.98
C LEU A 162 4.54 14.33 19.17
N GLU A 163 3.65 14.33 18.19
CA GLU A 163 2.30 14.88 18.31
C GLU A 163 1.28 13.79 18.67
N GLN A 164 0.29 14.15 19.49
CA GLN A 164 -0.82 13.26 19.80
C GLN A 164 -1.73 13.13 18.57
N GLN A 165 -2.20 11.91 18.33
CA GLN A 165 -3.05 11.62 17.19
C GLN A 165 -4.24 10.74 17.56
N VAL A 166 -5.32 10.87 16.80
CA VAL A 166 -6.42 9.92 16.78
C VAL A 166 -6.46 9.29 15.39
N THR A 167 -6.42 7.97 15.36
CA THR A 167 -6.34 7.20 14.12
C THR A 167 -7.72 6.71 13.72
N ILE A 168 -8.22 7.20 12.59
CA ILE A 168 -9.44 6.71 11.96
C ILE A 168 -9.05 5.63 10.97
N ARG A 169 -9.60 4.42 11.13
CA ARG A 169 -9.35 3.29 10.24
C ARG A 169 -10.62 2.95 9.50
N ALA A 170 -10.51 2.67 8.21
CA ALA A 170 -11.67 2.33 7.39
C ALA A 170 -11.33 1.32 6.28
N GLY A 171 -12.28 0.43 6.03
CA GLY A 171 -12.26 -0.51 4.92
C GLY A 171 -12.78 0.12 3.63
N VAL A 172 -12.60 -0.60 2.52
CA VAL A 172 -13.20 -0.25 1.22
C VAL A 172 -14.19 -1.35 0.83
N LEU A 173 -15.42 -0.96 0.50
CA LEU A 173 -16.46 -1.89 0.07
C LEU A 173 -16.06 -2.61 -1.23
N PRO A 174 -16.43 -3.90 -1.40
CA PRO A 174 -16.21 -4.61 -2.66
C PRO A 174 -16.81 -3.84 -3.85
N GLY A 175 -16.08 -3.78 -4.96
CA GLY A 175 -16.47 -3.07 -6.18
C GLY A 175 -16.06 -1.59 -6.25
N TYR A 176 -15.58 -1.01 -5.15
CA TYR A 176 -15.00 0.33 -5.16
C TYR A 176 -13.48 0.30 -5.37
N ALA A 177 -12.97 1.27 -6.14
CA ALA A 177 -11.53 1.44 -6.32
C ALA A 177 -10.92 2.17 -5.12
N MET A 178 -9.96 1.53 -4.43
CA MET A 178 -9.31 2.07 -3.24
C MET A 178 -8.77 3.50 -3.45
N GLY A 179 -8.07 3.75 -4.57
CA GLY A 179 -7.53 5.09 -4.86
C GLY A 179 -8.61 6.16 -5.08
N ALA A 180 -9.78 5.79 -5.63
CA ALA A 180 -10.89 6.72 -5.81
C ALA A 180 -11.57 7.04 -4.47
N VAL A 181 -11.82 6.01 -3.65
CA VAL A 181 -12.37 6.18 -2.30
C VAL A 181 -11.43 7.02 -1.44
N ALA A 182 -10.13 6.73 -1.48
CA ALA A 182 -9.13 7.50 -0.74
C ALA A 182 -9.12 8.99 -1.13
N LYS A 183 -9.19 9.29 -2.43
CA LYS A 183 -9.28 10.67 -2.92
C LYS A 183 -10.56 11.36 -2.45
N ASN A 184 -11.70 10.66 -2.48
CA ASN A 184 -12.97 11.20 -2.01
C ASN A 184 -12.95 11.45 -0.49
N VAL A 185 -12.36 10.54 0.27
CA VAL A 185 -12.16 10.69 1.73
C VAL A 185 -11.24 11.88 2.02
N GLN A 186 -10.13 12.03 1.29
CA GLN A 186 -9.26 13.19 1.39
C GLN A 186 -10.01 14.50 1.15
N GLN A 187 -10.82 14.56 0.10
CA GLN A 187 -11.61 15.74 -0.22
C GLN A 187 -12.67 16.04 0.84
N ALA A 188 -13.38 15.02 1.32
CA ALA A 188 -14.41 15.16 2.34
C ALA A 188 -13.82 15.66 3.67
N VAL A 189 -12.68 15.10 4.10
CA VAL A 189 -12.00 15.51 5.33
C VAL A 189 -11.44 16.93 5.22
N ASN A 190 -10.83 17.28 4.08
CA ASN A 190 -10.33 18.63 3.85
C ASN A 190 -11.44 19.69 3.83
N ALA A 191 -12.66 19.32 3.40
CA ALA A 191 -13.80 20.23 3.35
C ALA A 191 -14.38 20.60 4.72
N ILE A 192 -14.10 19.84 5.78
CA ILE A 192 -14.61 20.11 7.13
C ILE A 192 -14.02 21.40 7.72
N GLY A 193 -12.78 21.75 7.33
CA GLY A 193 -12.03 22.85 7.93
C GLY A 193 -11.68 22.56 9.40
N LEU A 194 -10.56 21.88 9.63
CA LEU A 194 -10.08 21.61 10.99
C LEU A 194 -9.68 22.89 11.72
N PRO A 195 -9.78 22.95 13.06
CA PRO A 195 -9.33 24.10 13.83
C PRO A 195 -7.84 24.40 13.61
N PRO A 196 -7.38 25.65 13.80
CA PRO A 196 -5.97 26.00 13.67
C PRO A 196 -5.09 25.12 14.57
N GLY A 197 -3.97 24.60 14.02
CA GLY A 197 -3.07 23.68 14.73
C GLY A 197 -3.48 22.21 14.67
N TYR A 198 -4.60 21.88 14.01
CA TYR A 198 -5.00 20.50 13.73
C TYR A 198 -4.86 20.20 12.25
N HIS A 199 -4.34 19.03 11.94
CA HIS A 199 -4.18 18.60 10.56
C HIS A 199 -4.38 17.10 10.43
N THR A 200 -4.67 16.66 9.21
CA THR A 200 -4.86 15.25 8.89
C THR A 200 -3.70 14.71 8.08
N VAL A 201 -3.16 13.58 8.52
CA VAL A 201 -2.13 12.82 7.82
C VAL A 201 -2.72 11.51 7.35
N PHE A 202 -2.78 11.34 6.04
CA PHE A 202 -3.27 10.14 5.40
C PHE A 202 -2.17 9.08 5.40
N GLY A 203 -2.55 7.85 5.69
CA GLY A 203 -1.62 6.73 5.78
C GLY A 203 -2.27 5.43 5.33
N GLY A 204 -1.62 4.32 5.69
CA GLY A 204 -2.03 2.99 5.25
C GLY A 204 -1.64 2.73 3.80
N ASP A 205 -2.35 1.81 3.16
CA ASP A 205 -1.97 1.26 1.86
C ASP A 205 -2.09 2.29 0.74
N VAL A 206 -2.92 3.31 0.94
CA VAL A 206 -3.07 4.43 0.01
C VAL A 206 -1.76 5.20 -0.10
N GLN A 207 -1.13 5.54 1.03
CA GLN A 207 0.15 6.24 1.04
C GLN A 207 1.23 5.37 0.39
N SER A 208 1.30 4.10 0.77
CA SER A 208 2.24 3.15 0.16
C SER A 208 2.02 3.00 -1.34
N LEU A 209 0.76 3.03 -1.81
CA LEU A 209 0.44 2.97 -3.23
C LEU A 209 0.90 4.24 -3.98
N GLU A 210 0.71 5.43 -3.40
CA GLU A 210 1.15 6.69 -4.02
C GLU A 210 2.68 6.78 -4.11
N GLU A 211 3.38 6.46 -3.02
CA GLU A 211 4.85 6.40 -3.00
C GLU A 211 5.37 5.36 -4.01
N THR A 212 4.80 4.16 -4.00
CA THR A 212 5.22 3.06 -4.88
C THR A 212 4.91 3.36 -6.35
N LYS A 213 3.80 4.05 -6.65
CA LYS A 213 3.44 4.40 -8.03
C LYS A 213 4.54 5.22 -8.72
N GLY A 214 5.17 6.15 -8.01
CA GLY A 214 6.30 6.94 -8.54
C GLY A 214 7.49 6.05 -8.92
N TYR A 215 7.90 5.17 -8.01
CA TYR A 215 9.00 4.23 -8.23
C TYR A 215 8.71 3.21 -9.34
N VAL A 216 7.47 2.75 -9.45
CA VAL A 216 7.09 1.78 -10.46
C VAL A 216 7.02 2.42 -11.85
N LEU A 217 6.54 3.67 -11.94
CA LEU A 217 6.53 4.39 -13.22
C LEU A 217 7.95 4.68 -13.71
N SER A 218 8.86 5.07 -12.81
CA SER A 218 10.27 5.26 -13.17
C SER A 218 10.94 3.94 -13.57
N ALA A 219 10.65 2.84 -12.85
CA ALA A 219 11.14 1.50 -13.20
C ALA A 219 10.61 1.04 -14.57
N LEU A 220 9.34 1.31 -14.90
CA LEU A 220 8.76 1.01 -16.21
C LEU A 220 9.48 1.78 -17.33
N GLY A 221 9.72 3.07 -17.13
CA GLY A 221 10.47 3.90 -18.08
C GLY A 221 11.89 3.37 -18.30
N LEU A 222 12.59 3.03 -17.21
CA LEU A 222 13.93 2.46 -17.26
C LEU A 222 13.95 1.08 -17.95
N ALA A 223 12.94 0.24 -17.71
CA ALA A 223 12.79 -1.05 -18.37
C ALA A 223 12.64 -0.89 -19.89
N VAL A 224 11.82 0.06 -20.35
CA VAL A 224 11.69 0.38 -21.78
C VAL A 224 13.03 0.83 -22.34
N VAL A 225 13.76 1.73 -21.67
CA VAL A 225 15.09 2.17 -22.13
C VAL A 225 16.07 1.00 -22.25
N PHE A 226 16.16 0.13 -21.23
CA PHE A 226 17.06 -1.03 -21.29
C PHE A 226 16.67 -2.03 -22.37
N ILE A 227 15.37 -2.33 -22.52
CA ILE A 227 14.89 -3.17 -23.62
C ILE A 227 15.31 -2.55 -24.96
N TYR A 228 15.18 -1.24 -25.13
CA TYR A 228 15.56 -0.55 -26.37
C TYR A 228 17.06 -0.73 -26.66
N LEU A 229 17.91 -0.47 -25.67
CA LEU A 229 19.36 -0.57 -25.82
C LEU A 229 19.80 -2.00 -26.16
N ILE A 230 19.22 -3.00 -25.49
CA ILE A 230 19.50 -4.42 -25.75
C ILE A 230 19.08 -4.78 -27.18
N LEU A 231 17.88 -4.39 -27.61
CA LEU A 231 17.40 -4.64 -28.97
C LEU A 231 18.23 -3.93 -30.04
N ALA A 232 18.60 -2.67 -29.78
CA ALA A 232 19.43 -1.89 -30.69
C ALA A 232 20.80 -2.53 -30.87
N SER A 233 21.40 -3.02 -29.78
CA SER A 233 22.64 -3.78 -29.82
C SER A 233 22.50 -5.13 -30.51
N LEU A 234 21.37 -5.83 -30.32
CA LEU A 234 21.11 -7.14 -30.91
C LEU A 234 20.96 -7.07 -32.43
N PHE A 235 20.23 -6.08 -32.93
CA PHE A 235 19.94 -5.93 -34.36
C PHE A 235 20.92 -5.03 -35.11
N GLY A 236 21.82 -4.33 -34.40
CA GLY A 236 22.70 -3.33 -35.01
C GLY A 236 21.93 -2.18 -35.69
N SER A 237 20.70 -1.90 -35.24
CA SER A 237 19.78 -0.95 -35.87
C SER A 237 18.96 -0.21 -34.82
N PHE A 238 18.74 1.08 -35.02
CA PHE A 238 17.90 1.90 -34.14
C PHE A 238 16.40 1.87 -34.52
N LEU A 239 16.07 1.51 -35.77
CA LEU A 239 14.69 1.51 -36.27
C LEU A 239 13.95 0.20 -35.97
N GLN A 240 14.64 -0.94 -36.04
CA GLN A 240 14.02 -2.24 -35.79
C GLN A 240 13.53 -2.44 -34.34
N PRO A 241 14.28 -2.01 -33.30
CA PRO A 241 13.79 -2.01 -31.92
C PRO A 241 12.50 -1.22 -31.75
N LEU A 242 12.39 -0.06 -32.41
CA LEU A 242 11.21 0.80 -32.35
C LEU A 242 9.97 0.08 -32.89
N ALA A 243 10.12 -0.71 -33.97
CA ALA A 243 9.04 -1.52 -34.53
C ALA A 243 8.47 -2.52 -33.52
N ILE A 244 9.33 -3.15 -32.71
CA ILE A 244 8.93 -4.09 -31.67
C ILE A 244 8.28 -3.33 -30.49
N MET A 245 8.82 -2.17 -30.12
CA MET A 245 8.31 -1.36 -29.02
C MET A 245 6.91 -0.81 -29.25
N LEU A 246 6.54 -0.55 -30.51
CA LEU A 246 5.18 -0.15 -30.89
C LEU A 246 4.13 -1.22 -30.53
N ALA A 247 4.52 -2.48 -30.33
CA ALA A 247 3.62 -3.53 -29.85
C ALA A 247 3.38 -3.46 -28.32
N LEU A 248 4.24 -2.78 -27.55
CA LEU A 248 4.13 -2.70 -26.10
C LEU A 248 2.87 -1.94 -25.63
N PRO A 249 2.54 -0.73 -26.14
CA PRO A 249 1.30 -0.04 -25.80
C PRO A 249 0.04 -0.87 -26.08
N LEU A 250 0.07 -1.70 -27.12
CA LEU A 250 -1.07 -2.56 -27.48
C LEU A 250 -1.34 -3.63 -26.43
N SER A 251 -0.32 -4.06 -25.70
CA SER A 251 -0.48 -5.02 -24.59
C SER A 251 -1.25 -4.43 -23.40
N PHE A 252 -1.21 -3.10 -23.19
CA PHE A 252 -1.98 -2.43 -22.14
C PHE A 252 -3.49 -2.48 -22.36
N ILE A 253 -3.93 -2.55 -23.61
CA ILE A 253 -5.35 -2.73 -23.95
C ILE A 253 -5.84 -4.05 -23.34
N GLY A 254 -5.05 -5.11 -23.50
CA GLY A 254 -5.35 -6.43 -22.94
C GLY A 254 -5.32 -6.48 -21.42
N VAL A 255 -4.35 -5.80 -20.79
CA VAL A 255 -4.29 -5.67 -19.34
C VAL A 255 -5.55 -4.99 -18.80
N THR A 256 -5.92 -3.86 -19.39
CA THR A 256 -7.08 -3.08 -18.97
C THR A 256 -8.37 -3.88 -19.14
N LEU A 257 -8.52 -4.57 -20.28
CA LEU A 257 -9.68 -5.41 -20.54
C LEU A 257 -9.78 -6.58 -19.55
N ALA A 258 -8.69 -7.28 -19.25
CA ALA A 258 -8.71 -8.37 -18.28
C ALA A 258 -9.03 -7.90 -16.86
N LEU A 259 -8.51 -6.75 -16.44
CA LEU A 259 -8.86 -6.16 -15.15
C LEU A 259 -10.33 -5.74 -15.10
N LEU A 260 -10.86 -5.16 -16.18
CA LEU A 260 -12.26 -4.79 -16.29
C LEU A 260 -13.18 -6.02 -16.18
N VAL A 261 -12.89 -7.10 -16.91
CA VAL A 261 -13.68 -8.34 -16.87
C VAL A 261 -13.61 -9.01 -15.49
N THR A 262 -12.45 -8.93 -14.82
CA THR A 262 -12.26 -9.56 -13.50
C THR A 262 -12.61 -8.66 -12.31
N GLY A 263 -13.07 -7.42 -12.56
CA GLY A 263 -13.34 -6.43 -11.51
C GLY A 263 -12.11 -6.03 -10.69
N GLY A 264 -10.91 -6.19 -11.25
CA GLY A 264 -9.64 -5.90 -10.59
C GLY A 264 -9.21 -4.44 -10.73
N ASN A 265 -8.45 -3.94 -9.75
CA ASN A 265 -7.87 -2.60 -9.77
C ASN A 265 -6.38 -2.62 -10.12
N ILE A 266 -5.85 -1.46 -10.52
CA ILE A 266 -4.40 -1.27 -10.66
C ILE A 266 -3.80 -1.14 -9.26
N ASN A 267 -2.93 -2.09 -8.91
CA ASN A 267 -2.13 -2.08 -7.69
C ASN A 267 -0.68 -2.44 -8.03
N VAL A 268 0.18 -2.52 -7.01
CA VAL A 268 1.60 -2.84 -7.18
C VAL A 268 1.81 -4.19 -7.90
N MET A 269 0.99 -5.21 -7.59
CA MET A 269 1.08 -6.54 -8.22
C MET A 269 0.68 -6.52 -9.69
N THR A 270 -0.38 -5.78 -10.03
CA THR A 270 -0.78 -5.53 -11.42
C THR A 270 0.35 -4.83 -12.18
N MET A 271 1.03 -3.85 -11.57
CA MET A 271 2.14 -3.15 -12.22
C MET A 271 3.38 -4.03 -12.42
N ILE A 272 3.71 -4.89 -11.46
CA ILE A 272 4.75 -5.92 -11.64
C ILE A 272 4.39 -6.83 -12.83
N GLY A 273 3.12 -7.21 -12.94
CA GLY A 273 2.59 -7.95 -14.09
C GLY A 273 2.81 -7.21 -15.42
N ILE A 274 2.56 -5.90 -15.47
CA ILE A 274 2.81 -5.06 -16.65
C ILE A 274 4.30 -5.04 -17.03
N ILE A 275 5.20 -4.90 -16.05
CA ILE A 275 6.65 -4.92 -16.29
C ILE A 275 7.08 -6.28 -16.86
N MET A 276 6.62 -7.38 -16.27
CA MET A 276 6.91 -8.73 -16.79
C MET A 276 6.35 -8.90 -18.21
N LEU A 277 5.13 -8.43 -18.46
CA LEU A 277 4.47 -8.48 -19.75
C LEU A 277 5.32 -7.79 -20.84
N MET A 278 5.97 -6.66 -20.55
CA MET A 278 6.85 -6.01 -21.54
C MET A 278 7.93 -6.95 -22.07
N GLY A 279 8.62 -7.70 -21.21
CA GLY A 279 9.61 -8.69 -21.64
C GLY A 279 8.99 -9.83 -22.45
N LEU A 280 7.84 -10.34 -22.01
CA LEU A 280 7.14 -11.44 -22.66
C LEU A 280 6.64 -11.08 -24.06
N VAL A 281 6.10 -9.87 -24.24
CA VAL A 281 5.63 -9.35 -25.52
C VAL A 281 6.80 -9.09 -26.45
N THR A 282 7.86 -8.47 -25.93
CA THR A 282 9.07 -8.17 -26.71
C THR A 282 9.68 -9.45 -27.30
N LYS A 283 9.70 -10.56 -26.54
CA LYS A 283 10.19 -11.86 -27.02
C LYS A 283 9.54 -12.29 -28.34
N ASN A 284 8.22 -12.11 -28.47
CA ASN A 284 7.49 -12.52 -29.67
C ASN A 284 7.89 -11.66 -30.90
N GLY A 285 8.07 -10.35 -30.68
CA GLY A 285 8.54 -9.43 -31.72
C GLY A 285 9.99 -9.70 -32.13
N ILE A 286 10.89 -9.96 -31.16
CA ILE A 286 12.31 -10.29 -31.40
C ILE A 286 12.41 -11.48 -32.35
N LEU A 287 11.74 -12.60 -32.02
CA LEU A 287 11.86 -13.85 -32.77
C LEU A 287 11.37 -13.72 -34.22
N LEU A 288 10.36 -12.88 -34.46
CA LEU A 288 9.81 -12.62 -35.78
C LEU A 288 10.77 -11.75 -36.62
N VAL A 289 11.23 -10.63 -36.06
CA VAL A 289 12.12 -9.68 -36.76
C VAL A 289 13.48 -10.29 -37.02
N ASP A 290 14.04 -11.02 -36.05
CA ASP A 290 15.31 -11.74 -36.19
C ASP A 290 15.28 -12.74 -37.36
N PHE A 291 14.23 -13.55 -37.43
CA PHE A 291 14.08 -14.54 -38.49
C PHE A 291 13.86 -13.87 -39.86
N ALA A 292 13.10 -12.78 -39.90
CA ALA A 292 12.92 -11.99 -41.12
C ALA A 292 14.26 -11.37 -41.59
N ASN A 293 15.08 -10.87 -40.67
CA ASN A 293 16.41 -10.35 -40.99
C ASN A 293 17.35 -11.44 -41.53
N GLN A 294 17.32 -12.65 -40.95
CA GLN A 294 18.10 -13.79 -41.45
C GLN A 294 17.71 -14.13 -42.88
N LEU A 295 16.41 -14.28 -43.18
CA LEU A 295 15.93 -14.55 -44.53
C LEU A 295 16.26 -13.42 -45.52
N ARG A 296 16.26 -12.16 -45.06
CA ARG A 296 16.72 -11.02 -45.87
C ARG A 296 18.22 -11.08 -46.15
N ALA A 297 19.03 -11.53 -45.19
CA ALA A 297 20.47 -11.72 -45.37
C ALA A 297 20.76 -12.85 -46.38
N ASP A 298 19.89 -13.85 -46.43
CA ASP A 298 19.91 -14.92 -47.45
C ASP A 298 19.39 -14.47 -48.84
N GLY A 299 19.08 -13.18 -49.01
CA GLY A 299 18.70 -12.58 -50.28
C GLY A 299 17.20 -12.54 -50.58
N GLN A 300 16.33 -12.95 -49.65
CA GLN A 300 14.88 -12.89 -49.89
C GLN A 300 14.35 -11.45 -49.88
N GLN A 301 13.34 -11.19 -50.71
CA GLN A 301 12.62 -9.92 -50.70
C GLN A 301 11.88 -9.75 -49.36
N ARG A 302 11.82 -8.51 -48.85
CA ARG A 302 11.31 -8.19 -47.50
C ARG A 302 9.95 -8.80 -47.19
N ALA A 303 9.00 -8.71 -48.13
CA ALA A 303 7.64 -9.19 -47.93
C ALA A 303 7.59 -10.72 -47.78
N ASP A 304 8.35 -11.43 -48.63
CA ASP A 304 8.44 -12.89 -48.59
C ASP A 304 9.15 -13.36 -47.32
N ALA A 305 10.22 -12.68 -46.92
CA ALA A 305 10.94 -12.93 -45.68
C ALA A 305 10.03 -12.78 -44.44
N LEU A 306 9.20 -11.74 -44.38
CA LEU A 306 8.25 -11.53 -43.27
C LEU A 306 7.14 -12.59 -43.27
N LEU A 307 6.61 -12.96 -44.43
CA LEU A 307 5.58 -14.01 -44.55
C LEU A 307 6.13 -15.38 -44.14
N ALA A 308 7.35 -15.72 -44.59
CA ALA A 308 8.03 -16.95 -44.22
C ALA A 308 8.37 -16.99 -42.72
N ALA A 309 8.92 -15.89 -42.18
CA ALA A 309 9.18 -15.76 -40.75
C ALA A 309 7.89 -15.91 -39.93
N GLY A 310 6.80 -15.26 -40.34
CA GLY A 310 5.48 -15.40 -39.71
C GLY A 310 5.00 -16.85 -39.68
N ARG A 311 5.07 -17.56 -40.81
CA ARG A 311 4.63 -18.98 -40.90
C ARG A 311 5.43 -19.89 -39.98
N ILE A 312 6.75 -19.73 -39.93
CA ILE A 312 7.64 -20.57 -39.12
C ILE A 312 7.44 -20.28 -37.62
N ARG A 313 7.26 -19.00 -37.26
CA ARG A 313 7.19 -18.56 -35.86
C ARG A 313 5.80 -18.65 -35.25
N LEU A 314 4.73 -18.69 -36.05
CA LEU A 314 3.36 -18.71 -35.55
C LEU A 314 3.12 -19.86 -34.55
N ARG A 315 3.52 -21.09 -34.91
CA ARG A 315 3.37 -22.27 -34.03
C ARG A 315 4.13 -22.11 -32.70
N PRO A 316 5.45 -21.82 -32.68
CA PRO A 316 6.17 -21.58 -31.44
C PRO A 316 5.63 -20.41 -30.59
N ILE A 317 5.24 -19.29 -31.21
CA ILE A 317 4.72 -18.12 -30.49
C ILE A 317 3.40 -18.48 -29.79
N ILE A 318 2.48 -19.15 -30.48
CA ILE A 318 1.22 -19.62 -29.89
C ILE A 318 1.49 -20.63 -28.77
N MET A 319 2.38 -21.60 -28.98
CA MET A 319 2.72 -22.61 -27.97
C MET A 319 3.17 -21.96 -26.66
N THR A 320 4.11 -21.01 -26.72
CA THR A 320 4.61 -20.35 -25.50
C THR A 320 3.57 -19.44 -24.84
N THR A 321 2.73 -18.77 -25.64
CA THR A 321 1.65 -17.93 -25.12
C THR A 321 0.63 -18.78 -24.37
N VAL A 322 0.18 -19.87 -24.98
CA VAL A 322 -0.80 -20.80 -24.40
C VAL A 322 -0.25 -21.46 -23.14
N ALA A 323 1.01 -21.90 -23.15
CA ALA A 323 1.65 -22.48 -21.97
C ALA A 323 1.70 -21.51 -20.79
N MET A 324 2.04 -20.24 -21.03
CA MET A 324 2.06 -19.22 -19.97
C MET A 324 0.65 -18.91 -19.46
N ILE A 325 -0.34 -18.80 -20.36
CA ILE A 325 -1.74 -18.55 -19.97
C ILE A 325 -2.23 -19.68 -19.05
N PHE A 326 -2.07 -20.95 -19.45
CA PHE A 326 -2.49 -22.08 -18.62
C PHE A 326 -1.66 -22.23 -17.35
N GLY A 327 -0.37 -21.92 -17.38
CA GLY A 327 0.48 -21.92 -16.18
C GLY A 327 0.09 -20.86 -15.16
N MET A 328 -0.39 -19.70 -15.61
CA MET A 328 -0.86 -18.61 -14.74
C MET A 328 -2.35 -18.71 -14.40
N LEU A 329 -3.10 -19.61 -15.02
CA LEU A 329 -4.55 -19.74 -14.83
C LEU A 329 -4.95 -20.06 -13.37
N PRO A 330 -4.30 -21.00 -12.65
CA PRO A 330 -4.64 -21.25 -11.25
C PRO A 330 -4.39 -20.03 -10.36
N LEU A 331 -3.34 -19.26 -10.66
CA LEU A 331 -2.99 -18.03 -9.95
C LEU A 331 -4.01 -16.93 -10.22
N ALA A 332 -4.46 -16.78 -11.46
CA ALA A 332 -5.48 -15.81 -11.85
C ALA A 332 -6.85 -16.10 -11.22
N LEU A 333 -7.18 -17.38 -11.03
CA LEU A 333 -8.38 -17.86 -10.33
C LEU A 333 -8.25 -17.81 -8.80
N ALA A 334 -7.12 -17.33 -8.26
CA ALA A 334 -6.86 -17.22 -6.83
C ALA A 334 -7.00 -18.56 -6.08
N ILE A 335 -6.63 -19.69 -6.72
CA ILE A 335 -6.71 -21.01 -6.10
C ILE A 335 -5.54 -21.21 -5.13
N GLY A 336 -5.84 -21.33 -3.84
CA GLY A 336 -4.85 -21.65 -2.79
C GLY A 336 -4.44 -20.46 -1.92
N ALA A 337 -3.74 -20.76 -0.83
CA ALA A 337 -3.32 -19.76 0.15
C ALA A 337 -2.38 -18.72 -0.48
N GLY A 338 -2.68 -17.43 -0.30
CA GLY A 338 -1.88 -16.32 -0.83
C GLY A 338 -2.04 -16.07 -2.33
N ALA A 339 -2.88 -16.83 -3.03
CA ALA A 339 -3.15 -16.61 -4.45
C ALA A 339 -3.94 -15.31 -4.70
N GLU A 340 -4.74 -14.85 -3.73
CA GLU A 340 -5.47 -13.58 -3.76
C GLU A 340 -4.54 -12.37 -3.98
N ALA A 341 -3.38 -12.36 -3.31
CA ALA A 341 -2.38 -11.31 -3.46
C ALA A 341 -1.73 -11.29 -4.85
N ARG A 342 -1.61 -12.46 -5.50
CA ARG A 342 -0.92 -12.62 -6.80
C ARG A 342 -1.87 -12.68 -8.00
N ALA A 343 -3.16 -12.87 -7.77
CA ALA A 343 -4.15 -12.98 -8.83
C ALA A 343 -4.21 -11.73 -9.75
N PRO A 344 -4.12 -10.47 -9.23
CA PRO A 344 -4.12 -9.28 -10.09
C PRO A 344 -2.94 -9.26 -11.09
N MET A 345 -1.76 -9.70 -10.66
CA MET A 345 -0.58 -9.84 -11.52
C MET A 345 -0.83 -10.85 -12.64
N ALA A 346 -1.36 -12.03 -12.31
CA ALA A 346 -1.63 -13.09 -13.29
C ALA A 346 -2.71 -12.67 -14.30
N ARG A 347 -3.79 -12.02 -13.84
CA ARG A 347 -4.87 -11.51 -14.70
C ARG A 347 -4.35 -10.47 -15.70
N ALA A 348 -3.52 -9.54 -15.24
CA ALA A 348 -2.89 -8.54 -16.09
C ALA A 348 -2.02 -9.18 -17.18
N VAL A 349 -1.15 -10.13 -16.81
CA VAL A 349 -0.27 -10.82 -17.76
C VAL A 349 -1.08 -11.63 -18.77
N ILE A 350 -2.08 -12.40 -18.35
CA ILE A 350 -2.93 -13.20 -19.26
C ILE A 350 -3.65 -12.30 -20.27
N GLY A 351 -4.32 -11.24 -19.80
CA GLY A 351 -5.02 -10.30 -20.70
C GLY A 351 -4.09 -9.62 -21.70
N GLY A 352 -2.94 -9.17 -21.20
CA GLY A 352 -1.89 -8.59 -22.01
C GLY A 352 -1.36 -9.56 -23.05
N LEU A 353 -1.07 -10.82 -22.69
CA LEU A 353 -0.56 -11.85 -23.60
C LEU A 353 -1.55 -12.21 -24.70
N ILE A 354 -2.83 -12.37 -24.39
CA ILE A 354 -3.87 -12.70 -25.40
C ILE A 354 -3.91 -11.61 -26.48
N THR A 355 -4.01 -10.36 -26.03
CA THR A 355 -4.20 -9.22 -26.92
C THR A 355 -2.91 -8.88 -27.67
N SER A 356 -1.77 -8.93 -26.97
CA SER A 356 -0.46 -8.67 -27.57
C SER A 356 -0.05 -9.75 -28.57
N THR A 357 -0.25 -11.03 -28.29
CA THR A 357 0.12 -12.09 -29.24
C THR A 357 -0.66 -11.95 -30.54
N LEU A 358 -1.96 -11.65 -30.46
CA LEU A 358 -2.77 -11.38 -31.65
C LEU A 358 -2.25 -10.14 -32.39
N LEU A 359 -2.10 -9.01 -31.71
CA LEU A 359 -1.75 -7.74 -32.35
C LEU A 359 -0.29 -7.70 -32.84
N THR A 360 0.66 -8.30 -32.12
CA THR A 360 2.10 -8.28 -32.46
C THR A 360 2.35 -8.99 -33.78
N LEU A 361 1.66 -10.10 -34.05
CA LEU A 361 1.78 -10.86 -35.30
C LEU A 361 1.35 -10.06 -36.54
N PHE A 362 0.50 -9.04 -36.38
CA PHE A 362 0.08 -8.16 -37.49
C PHE A 362 0.81 -6.82 -37.49
N VAL A 363 0.93 -6.18 -36.33
CA VAL A 363 1.45 -4.82 -36.20
C VAL A 363 2.97 -4.78 -36.40
N VAL A 364 3.72 -5.75 -35.86
CA VAL A 364 5.19 -5.74 -36.00
C VAL A 364 5.63 -5.86 -37.46
N PRO A 365 5.12 -6.79 -38.29
CA PRO A 365 5.44 -6.82 -39.72
C PRO A 365 5.16 -5.50 -40.43
N VAL A 366 3.99 -4.92 -40.17
CA VAL A 366 3.55 -3.67 -40.82
C VAL A 366 4.43 -2.50 -40.39
N MET A 367 4.73 -2.35 -39.10
CA MET A 367 5.61 -1.29 -38.62
C MET A 367 7.06 -1.49 -39.09
N TYR A 368 7.54 -2.72 -39.14
CA TYR A 368 8.83 -3.03 -39.73
C TYR A 368 8.89 -2.59 -41.19
N THR A 369 7.82 -2.82 -41.96
CA THR A 369 7.76 -2.35 -43.36
C THR A 369 7.85 -0.83 -43.49
N TYR A 370 7.07 -0.08 -42.71
CA TYR A 370 7.11 1.39 -42.76
C TYR A 370 8.46 1.95 -42.31
N LEU A 371 9.05 1.41 -41.24
CA LEU A 371 10.31 1.91 -40.69
C LEU A 371 11.50 1.56 -41.58
N ASP A 372 11.50 0.41 -42.24
CA ASP A 372 12.53 0.03 -43.21
C ASP A 372 12.44 0.86 -44.51
N ASP A 373 11.24 1.27 -44.93
CA ASP A 373 11.08 2.21 -46.05
C ASP A 373 11.52 3.62 -45.68
N LEU A 374 11.23 4.07 -44.45
CA LEU A 374 11.72 5.35 -43.91
C LEU A 374 13.24 5.37 -43.79
N GLY A 375 13.86 4.27 -43.36
CA GLY A 375 15.32 4.13 -43.31
C GLY A 375 15.96 4.23 -44.68
N ARG A 376 15.39 3.54 -45.69
CA ARG A 376 15.88 3.62 -47.08
C ARG A 376 15.71 5.01 -47.70
N TRP A 377 14.59 5.69 -47.41
CA TRP A 377 14.37 7.08 -47.82
C TRP A 377 15.35 8.06 -47.15
N ALA A 378 15.62 7.89 -45.86
CA ALA A 378 16.58 8.74 -45.15
C ALA A 378 18.00 8.57 -45.70
N VAL A 379 18.41 7.32 -45.97
CA VAL A 379 19.71 7.04 -46.59
C VAL A 379 19.80 7.63 -47.99
N SER A 380 18.79 7.45 -48.86
CA SER A 380 18.82 7.98 -50.24
C SER A 380 18.86 9.52 -50.30
N LYS A 381 18.27 10.18 -49.31
CA LYS A 381 18.31 11.64 -49.18
C LYS A 381 19.65 12.16 -48.65
N LEU A 382 20.36 11.35 -47.85
CA LEU A 382 21.71 11.65 -47.36
C LEU A 382 22.82 11.30 -48.37
N THR A 383 22.58 10.36 -49.29
CA THR A 383 23.55 9.93 -50.32
C THR A 383 23.30 10.51 -51.72
N SER A 384 22.38 11.48 -51.89
CA SER A 384 22.23 12.19 -53.16
C SER A 384 23.54 12.95 -53.51
N PRO A 385 24.23 12.62 -54.61
CA PRO A 385 25.54 13.16 -54.92
C PRO A 385 25.42 14.49 -55.67
N ASP A 386 25.54 15.61 -54.96
CA ASP A 386 25.64 16.95 -55.57
C ASP A 386 27.11 17.41 -55.72
N ARG A 387 28.03 16.48 -55.98
CA ARG A 387 29.45 16.74 -56.27
C ARG A 387 30.00 15.83 -57.35
N ALA A 388 29.48 15.97 -58.57
CA ALA A 388 30.11 15.40 -59.77
C ALA A 388 29.91 16.33 -60.98
N SER A 389 30.27 17.61 -60.85
CA SER A 389 30.42 18.49 -62.00
C SER A 389 31.37 19.64 -61.69
N HIS A 390 32.67 19.37 -61.63
CA HIS A 390 33.68 20.32 -62.10
C HIS A 390 35.01 19.61 -62.32
N GLY A 391 35.53 19.72 -63.54
CA GLY A 391 36.95 19.54 -63.82
C GLY A 391 37.34 18.40 -64.76
N VAL A 392 36.67 18.23 -65.91
CA VAL A 392 37.37 17.66 -67.07
C VAL A 392 38.12 18.82 -67.72
N LEU A 393 39.44 18.88 -67.50
CA LEU A 393 40.33 19.77 -68.26
C LEU A 393 40.51 19.19 -69.67
N PRO A 394 40.36 19.96 -70.75
CA PRO A 394 40.59 19.46 -72.09
C PRO A 394 42.10 19.30 -72.36
N GLU A 395 42.47 18.21 -73.05
CA GLU A 395 43.82 17.93 -73.54
C GLU A 395 44.32 19.02 -74.50
N PRO A 396 45.63 19.32 -74.54
CA PRO A 396 46.19 20.24 -75.51
C PRO A 396 46.26 19.58 -76.89
N ALA A 397 45.65 20.22 -77.88
CA ALA A 397 45.77 19.86 -79.27
C ALA A 397 47.22 20.05 -79.75
N ILE A 398 47.79 18.97 -80.28
CA ILE A 398 49.02 19.01 -81.09
C ILE A 398 48.62 19.47 -82.49
N GLY A 399 49.23 20.56 -82.96
CA GLY A 399 49.13 21.05 -84.33
C GLY A 399 50.35 21.89 -84.69
N ASP A 400 51.10 21.35 -85.66
CA ASP A 400 52.27 21.83 -86.43
C ASP A 400 53.63 22.05 -85.73
#